data_AF-A0A359AXE5-F1
#
_entry.id   AF-A0A359AXE5-F1
#
_cell.length_a   1.000
_cell.length_b   1.000
_cell.length_c   1.000
_cell.angle_alpha   90.00
_cell.angle_beta   90.00
_cell.angle_gamma   90.00
#
_symmetry.space_group_name_H-M   'P 1'
#
loop_
_entity.id
_entity.type
_entity.pdbx_description
1 polymer ?
#
loop_
_entity_poly.entity_id
_entity_poly.type
_entity_poly.pdbx_seq_one_letter_code
_entity_poly.pdbx_strand_id
1 'polypeptide(L)'
;MKILSAEQIREIDAKTVTYEAVSSLELMKRAAKAFYYWFIEKYQDKQASILILSGTGNNGGDGIVVARLLSSSGYSVKVCNVEYSKERSEDCAHNIRRAKA
;
A
#
# COMPACT_ATOMS: atom_id res chain seq x y z
N MET A 1 0.67 -23.42 6.87
CA MET A 1 0.16 -22.03 6.74
C MET A 1 -1.33 -22.11 6.44
N LYS A 2 -2.20 -21.39 7.18
CA LYS A 2 -3.63 -21.31 6.83
C LYS A 2 -3.79 -20.28 5.70
N ILE A 3 -4.51 -20.62 4.65
CA ILE A 3 -4.85 -19.68 3.56
C ILE A 3 -6.25 -19.15 3.85
N LEU A 4 -6.38 -17.83 3.96
CA LEU A 4 -7.62 -17.16 4.33
C LEU A 4 -8.34 -16.64 3.08
N SER A 5 -9.67 -16.62 3.13
CA SER A 5 -10.49 -15.97 2.10
C SER A 5 -10.38 -14.44 2.21
N ALA A 6 -10.76 -13.73 1.14
CA ALA A 6 -10.80 -12.28 1.16
C ALA A 6 -11.75 -11.72 2.24
N GLU A 7 -12.85 -12.42 2.51
CA GLU A 7 -13.79 -12.07 3.57
C GLU A 7 -13.16 -12.24 4.96
N GLN A 8 -12.48 -13.37 5.19
CA GLN A 8 -11.76 -13.61 6.45
C GLN A 8 -10.67 -12.56 6.70
N ILE A 9 -9.93 -12.15 5.66
CA ILE A 9 -8.92 -11.09 5.77
C ILE A 9 -9.58 -9.77 6.18
N ARG A 10 -10.69 -9.38 5.54
CA ARG A 10 -11.42 -8.15 5.90
C ARG A 10 -11.91 -8.17 7.34
N GLU A 11 -12.45 -9.29 7.80
CA GLU A 11 -12.91 -9.44 9.18
C GLU A 11 -11.75 -9.33 10.18
N ILE A 12 -10.61 -9.94 9.87
CA ILE A 12 -9.43 -9.90 10.72
C ILE A 12 -8.85 -8.48 10.76
N ASP A 13 -8.73 -7.79 9.62
CA ASP A 13 -8.26 -6.40 9.57
C ASP A 13 -9.14 -5.48 10.42
N ALA A 14 -10.48 -5.62 10.33
CA ALA A 14 -11.42 -4.85 11.13
C ALA A 14 -11.27 -5.14 12.64
N LYS A 15 -11.07 -6.41 13.00
CA LYS A 15 -10.79 -6.81 14.38
C LYS A 15 -9.45 -6.26 14.87
N THR A 16 -8.41 -6.27 14.05
CA THR A 16 -7.08 -5.74 14.38
C THR A 16 -7.12 -4.23 14.65
N VAL A 17 -7.80 -3.47 13.79
CA VAL A 17 -8.04 -2.02 13.99
C VAL A 17 -8.64 -1.76 15.37
N THR A 18 -9.66 -2.53 15.75
CA THR A 18 -10.38 -2.35 17.02
C THR A 18 -9.56 -2.83 18.21
N TYR A 19 -9.00 -4.04 18.12
CA TYR A 19 -8.29 -4.71 19.22
C TYR A 19 -6.96 -4.04 19.56
N GLU A 20 -6.22 -3.59 18.56
CA GLU A 20 -4.93 -2.92 18.76
C GLU A 20 -5.06 -1.39 18.86
N ALA A 21 -6.29 -0.85 18.78
CA ALA A 21 -6.57 0.59 18.81
C ALA A 21 -5.73 1.39 17.78
N VAL A 22 -5.61 0.87 16.56
CA VAL A 22 -4.90 1.52 15.45
C VAL A 22 -5.86 1.95 14.36
N SER A 23 -5.54 3.01 13.62
CA SER A 23 -6.33 3.40 12.44
C SER A 23 -6.14 2.41 11.28
N SER A 24 -7.12 2.36 10.37
CA SER A 24 -7.00 1.64 9.08
C SER A 24 -5.76 2.08 8.30
N LEU A 25 -5.48 3.38 8.28
CA LEU A 25 -4.27 3.97 7.70
C LEU A 25 -2.98 3.42 8.32
N GLU A 26 -2.93 3.23 9.64
CA GLU A 26 -1.75 2.68 10.29
C GLU A 26 -1.58 1.20 9.98
N LEU A 27 -2.67 0.44 9.94
CA LEU A 27 -2.64 -0.96 9.51
C LEU A 27 -2.17 -1.10 8.05
N MET A 28 -2.67 -0.25 7.14
CA MET A 28 -2.22 -0.18 5.74
C MET A 28 -0.71 0.10 5.64
N LYS A 29 -0.19 1.05 6.43
CA LYS A 29 1.27 1.31 6.45
C LYS A 29 2.07 0.10 6.89
N ARG A 30 1.56 -0.74 7.81
CA ARG A 30 2.24 -1.96 8.23
C ARG A 30 2.32 -2.96 7.07
N ALA A 31 1.22 -3.17 6.35
CA ALA A 31 1.20 -4.02 5.16
C ALA A 31 2.18 -3.53 4.09
N ALA A 32 2.13 -2.24 3.75
CA ALA A 32 3.03 -1.61 2.80
C ALA A 32 4.51 -1.69 3.24
N LYS A 33 4.82 -1.50 4.53
CA LYS A 33 6.18 -1.64 5.06
C LYS A 33 6.69 -3.07 4.95
N ALA A 34 5.85 -4.06 5.25
CA ALA A 34 6.22 -5.47 5.11
C ALA A 34 6.61 -5.80 3.66
N PHE A 35 5.82 -5.34 2.68
CA PHE A 35 6.18 -5.46 1.27
C PHE A 35 7.49 -4.70 0.94
N TYR A 36 7.61 -3.46 1.38
CA TYR A 36 8.78 -2.62 1.13
C TYR A 36 10.08 -3.27 1.62
N TYR A 37 10.12 -3.79 2.85
CA TYR A 37 11.31 -4.43 3.39
C TYR A 37 11.71 -5.68 2.59
N TRP A 38 10.73 -6.53 2.25
CA TRP A 38 10.97 -7.68 1.38
C TRP A 38 11.48 -7.26 0.00
N PHE A 39 10.92 -6.19 -0.56
CA PHE A 39 11.29 -5.70 -1.90
C PHE A 39 12.74 -5.20 -1.93
N ILE A 40 13.14 -4.34 -0.98
CA ILE A 40 14.49 -3.75 -0.99
C ILE A 40 15.59 -4.76 -0.70
N GLU A 41 15.29 -5.82 0.06
CA GLU A 41 16.22 -6.92 0.32
C GLU A 41 16.51 -7.69 -0.99
N LYS A 42 15.45 -7.92 -1.76
CA LYS A 42 15.50 -8.71 -3.00
C LYS A 42 15.99 -7.93 -4.21
N TYR A 43 15.64 -6.64 -4.31
CA TYR A 43 15.91 -5.80 -5.48
C TYR A 43 16.76 -4.61 -5.10
N GLN A 44 18.08 -4.81 -5.02
CA GLN A 44 19.00 -3.78 -4.50
C GLN A 44 19.39 -2.71 -5.53
N ASP A 45 19.26 -3.01 -6.83
CA ASP A 45 19.55 -2.06 -7.90
C ASP A 45 18.55 -0.89 -7.92
N LYS A 46 19.02 0.29 -7.55
CA LYS A 46 18.23 1.52 -7.48
C LYS A 46 17.99 2.15 -8.86
N GLN A 47 18.76 1.76 -9.88
CA GLN A 47 18.63 2.27 -11.25
C GLN A 47 17.51 1.55 -12.02
N ALA A 48 17.08 0.38 -11.54
CA ALA A 48 15.92 -0.30 -12.08
C ALA A 48 14.67 0.61 -12.02
N SER A 49 14.00 0.76 -13.16
CA SER A 49 12.75 1.51 -13.23
C SER A 49 11.60 0.69 -12.68
N ILE A 50 10.89 1.24 -11.71
CA ILE A 50 9.76 0.59 -11.06
C ILE A 50 8.46 1.28 -11.50
N LEU A 51 7.50 0.48 -11.97
CA LEU A 51 6.14 0.93 -12.24
C LEU A 51 5.18 0.27 -11.24
N ILE A 52 4.45 1.08 -10.49
CA ILE A 52 3.38 0.63 -9.60
C ILE A 52 2.04 0.95 -10.25
N LEU A 53 1.21 -0.08 -10.44
CA LEU A 53 -0.17 0.06 -10.88
C LEU A 53 -1.07 0.06 -9.64
N SER A 54 -1.68 1.19 -9.33
CA SER A 54 -2.50 1.36 -8.13
C SER A 54 -3.97 1.51 -8.51
N GLY A 55 -4.83 0.64 -7.98
CA GLY A 55 -6.29 0.76 -8.15
C GLY A 55 -6.91 1.79 -7.20
N THR A 56 -8.24 1.87 -7.16
CA THR A 56 -8.95 2.86 -6.32
C THR A 56 -9.28 2.38 -4.89
N GLY A 57 -9.07 1.09 -4.59
CA GLY A 57 -9.34 0.50 -3.26
C GLY A 57 -8.15 0.53 -2.31
N ASN A 58 -8.27 -0.16 -1.17
CA ASN A 58 -7.22 -0.19 -0.13
C ASN A 58 -5.87 -0.73 -0.62
N ASN A 59 -5.87 -1.77 -1.47
CA ASN A 59 -4.65 -2.26 -2.10
C ASN A 59 -3.98 -1.19 -2.98
N GLY A 60 -4.78 -0.32 -3.60
CA GLY A 60 -4.25 0.86 -4.27
C GLY A 60 -3.53 1.79 -3.30
N GLY A 61 -4.14 2.05 -2.14
CA GLY A 61 -3.53 2.78 -1.02
C GLY A 61 -2.18 2.19 -0.57
N ASP A 62 -2.09 0.86 -0.41
CA ASP A 62 -0.83 0.16 -0.13
C ASP A 62 0.23 0.49 -1.20
N GLY A 63 -0.14 0.39 -2.48
CA GLY A 63 0.74 0.72 -3.60
C GLY A 63 1.27 2.16 -3.55
N ILE A 64 0.45 3.13 -3.13
CA ILE A 64 0.90 4.52 -2.95
C ILE A 64 1.87 4.65 -1.78
N VAL A 65 1.64 3.97 -0.67
CA VAL A 65 2.56 3.97 0.47
C VAL A 65 3.90 3.32 0.07
N VAL A 66 3.87 2.18 -0.61
CA VAL A 66 5.06 1.51 -1.16
C VAL A 66 5.83 2.44 -2.09
N ALA A 67 5.14 3.12 -3.02
CA ALA A 67 5.77 4.06 -3.94
C ALA A 67 6.55 5.16 -3.21
N ARG A 68 5.96 5.73 -2.16
CA ARG A 68 6.58 6.78 -1.34
C ARG A 68 7.81 6.25 -0.59
N LEU A 69 7.73 5.05 -0.02
CA LEU A 69 8.85 4.41 0.69
C LEU A 69 10.01 4.11 -0.26
N LEU A 70 9.73 3.52 -1.42
CA LEU A 70 10.75 3.20 -2.42
C LEU A 70 11.39 4.47 -3.00
N SER A 71 10.59 5.49 -3.34
CA SER A 71 11.11 6.77 -3.83
C SER A 71 12.00 7.45 -2.79
N SER A 72 11.58 7.47 -1.52
CA SER A 72 12.39 8.01 -0.41
C SER A 72 13.70 7.23 -0.18
N SER A 73 13.79 6.01 -0.69
CA SER A 73 14.94 5.11 -0.56
C SER A 73 15.81 5.06 -1.82
N GLY A 74 15.62 6.04 -2.72
CA GLY A 74 16.46 6.27 -3.90
C GLY A 74 16.08 5.47 -5.16
N TYR A 75 14.95 4.74 -5.15
CA TYR A 75 14.49 4.06 -6.36
C TYR A 75 13.80 5.02 -7.33
N SER A 76 13.95 4.77 -8.63
CA SER A 76 13.19 5.43 -9.69
C SER A 76 11.79 4.79 -9.80
N VAL A 77 10.78 5.45 -9.23
CA VAL A 77 9.41 4.93 -9.14
C VAL A 77 8.44 5.81 -9.93
N LYS A 78 7.63 5.17 -10.78
CA LYS A 78 6.44 5.77 -11.40
C LYS A 78 5.19 5.07 -10.88
N VAL A 79 4.14 5.85 -10.65
CA VAL A 79 2.84 5.34 -10.25
C VAL A 79 1.83 5.62 -11.35
N CYS A 80 1.10 4.61 -11.77
CA CYS A 80 -0.06 4.74 -12.62
C CYS A 80 -1.31 4.40 -11.80
N ASN A 81 -2.16 5.39 -11.57
CA ASN A 81 -3.45 5.18 -10.91
C ASN A 81 -4.45 4.69 -11.96
N VAL A 82 -4.92 3.46 -11.77
CA VAL A 82 -5.90 2.82 -12.66
C VAL A 82 -7.29 3.18 -12.16
N GLU A 83 -7.86 4.24 -12.74
CA GLU A 83 -9.17 4.78 -12.37
C GLU A 83 -10.30 4.03 -13.10
N TYR A 84 -10.60 2.81 -12.64
CA TYR A 84 -11.73 2.03 -13.14
C TYR A 84 -13.06 2.36 -12.43
N SER A 85 -13.02 3.19 -11.39
CA SER A 85 -14.18 3.70 -10.64
C SER A 85 -13.95 5.16 -10.27
N LYS A 86 -15.05 5.93 -10.15
CA LYS A 86 -15.00 7.32 -9.64
C LYS A 86 -14.78 7.36 -8.12
N GLU A 87 -15.15 6.28 -7.43
CA GLU A 87 -15.00 6.16 -5.99
C GLU A 87 -13.62 5.61 -5.64
N ARG A 88 -13.03 6.17 -4.59
CA ARG A 88 -11.79 5.67 -3.97
C ARG A 88 -12.09 5.35 -2.52
N SER A 89 -11.43 4.33 -1.98
CA SER A 89 -11.45 4.14 -0.54
C SER A 89 -10.81 5.35 0.15
N GLU A 90 -11.25 5.65 1.36
CA GLU A 90 -10.77 6.79 2.13
C GLU A 90 -9.24 6.75 2.30
N ASP A 91 -8.70 5.59 2.65
CA ASP A 91 -7.28 5.37 2.84
C ASP A 91 -6.48 5.57 1.54
N CYS A 92 -7.01 5.10 0.40
CA CYS A 92 -6.40 5.32 -0.91
C CYS A 92 -6.35 6.81 -1.25
N ALA A 93 -7.49 7.50 -1.10
CA ALA A 93 -7.60 8.93 -1.37
C ALA A 93 -6.67 9.75 -0.46
N HIS A 94 -6.56 9.40 0.82
CA HIS A 94 -5.62 10.01 1.76
C HIS A 94 -4.18 9.88 1.28
N ASN A 95 -3.75 8.67 0.90
CA ASN A 95 -2.37 8.44 0.48
C ASN A 95 -2.05 9.10 -0.86
N ILE A 96 -3.00 9.17 -1.81
CA ILE A 96 -2.83 9.93 -3.05
C ILE A 96 -2.62 11.41 -2.76
N ARG A 97 -3.43 12.02 -1.87
CA ARG A 97 -3.24 13.43 -1.47
C ARG A 97 -1.86 13.64 -0.87
N ARG A 98 -1.43 12.73 0.00
CA ARG A 98 -0.12 12.81 0.67
C ARG A 98 1.06 12.56 -0.26
N ALA A 99 0.90 11.82 -1.36
CA ALA A 99 1.94 11.60 -2.35
C ALA A 99 2.16 12.80 -3.29
N LYS A 100 1.17 13.71 -3.36
CA LYS A 100 1.21 14.92 -4.20
C LYS A 100 1.63 16.19 -3.44
N ALA A 101 1.74 16.10 -2.11
CA ALA A 101 2.21 17.18 -1.24
C ALA A 101 3.73 17.11 -1.10
#